data_AF-A0A2V7XYV8-F1
#
_entry.id   AF-A0A2V7XYV8-F1
#
_cell.length_a   1.000
_cell.length_b   1.000
_cell.length_c   1.000
_cell.angle_alpha   90.00
_cell.angle_beta   90.00
_cell.angle_gamma   90.00
#
_symmetry.space_group_name_H-M   'P 1'
#
loop_
_entity.id
_entity.type
_entity.pdbx_description
1 polymer ?
#
loop_
_entity_poly.entity_id
_entity_poly.type
_entity_poly.pdbx_seq_one_letter_code
_entity_poly.pdbx_strand_id
1 'polypeptide(L)'
;MTEVTRYILYYSSSIQLLCSPHHSLACGLDAVPQAPIGYAWHARRRVPMERVSIAVGLLICLAASDRSHDRQGSPEYADVLALEGVSKEEVLAIARLLRARPEMAIDRTKESGEFCLKSGLGTMTHYAKNPERTREDIVYEFAAAPLVKAGLDLQKLALLPALGMMEPGQWYYLPEGQVDPHHQHTMQGATLLIAVDVR
;
A
#
# COMPACT_ATOMS: atom_id res chain seq x y z
N MET A 1 8.40 -7.17 -18.24
CA MET A 1 8.08 -6.34 -17.05
C MET A 1 8.09 -4.90 -17.51
N THR A 2 6.93 -4.28 -17.55
CA THR A 2 6.73 -2.89 -17.99
C THR A 2 7.23 -1.92 -16.92
N GLU A 3 7.71 -0.75 -17.34
CA GLU A 3 8.41 0.25 -16.51
C GLU A 3 7.65 0.74 -15.26
N VAL A 4 6.34 0.48 -15.15
CA VAL A 4 5.46 0.95 -14.08
C VAL A 4 5.78 0.33 -12.71
N THR A 5 6.25 -0.93 -12.66
CA THR A 5 6.62 -1.59 -11.39
C THR A 5 7.91 -1.00 -10.78
N ARG A 6 8.74 -0.33 -11.58
CA ARG A 6 9.96 0.34 -11.05
C ARG A 6 9.60 1.58 -10.22
N TYR A 7 8.50 2.28 -10.52
CA TYR A 7 8.15 3.53 -9.86
C TYR A 7 7.65 3.34 -8.41
N ILE A 8 6.89 2.26 -8.15
CA ILE A 8 6.34 1.98 -6.82
C ILE A 8 7.44 1.56 -5.83
N LEU A 9 8.46 0.83 -6.29
CA LEU A 9 9.60 0.44 -5.45
C LEU A 9 10.62 1.58 -5.24
N TYR A 10 10.73 2.54 -6.18
CA TYR A 10 11.67 3.66 -6.05
C TYR A 10 11.24 4.70 -5.00
N TYR A 11 9.92 4.83 -4.75
CA TYR A 11 9.39 5.84 -3.82
C TYR A 11 9.57 5.48 -2.34
N SER A 12 9.66 4.18 -2.01
CA SER A 12 9.92 3.72 -0.63
C SER A 12 11.39 3.93 -0.21
N SER A 13 12.35 3.73 -1.14
CA SER A 13 13.78 3.88 -0.84
C SER A 13 14.27 5.34 -0.82
N SER A 14 13.58 6.25 -1.51
CA SER A 14 14.01 7.65 -1.65
C SER A 14 13.67 8.52 -0.42
N ILE A 15 12.74 8.07 0.43
CA ILE A 15 12.37 8.80 1.67
C ILE A 15 13.42 8.59 2.78
N GLN A 16 14.18 7.49 2.77
CA GLN A 16 15.24 7.26 3.75
C GLN A 16 16.52 8.09 3.49
N LEU A 17 16.69 8.67 2.29
CA LEU A 17 17.88 9.46 1.94
C LEU A 17 17.72 10.97 2.17
N LEU A 18 16.54 11.47 2.54
CA LEU A 18 16.29 12.90 2.74
C LEU A 18 16.16 13.31 4.23
N CYS A 19 16.34 12.38 5.17
CA CYS A 19 16.29 12.66 6.61
C CYS A 19 17.59 12.24 7.31
N SER A 20 18.65 13.03 7.15
CA SER A 20 19.73 13.09 8.14
C SER A 20 20.30 14.51 8.20
N PRO A 21 19.97 15.30 9.23
CA PRO A 21 20.75 16.47 9.59
C PRO A 21 21.88 16.02 10.51
N HIS A 22 23.10 16.52 10.25
CA HIS A 22 24.38 16.34 10.95
C HIS A 22 25.39 15.43 10.25
N HIS A 23 26.24 16.03 9.41
CA HIS A 23 27.64 16.33 9.75
C HIS A 23 28.27 17.18 8.65
N SER A 24 28.83 18.31 9.06
CA SER A 24 29.77 19.11 8.28
C SER A 24 31.13 18.40 8.32
N LEU A 25 31.79 18.21 7.17
CA LEU A 25 33.25 18.28 6.99
C LEU A 25 33.59 18.10 5.50
N ALA A 26 34.41 19.02 5.01
CA ALA A 26 34.92 19.09 3.64
C ALA A 26 36.01 18.05 3.36
N CYS A 27 36.08 17.53 2.12
CA CYS A 27 37.33 17.30 1.38
C CYS A 27 37.08 16.72 -0.03
N GLY A 28 37.82 17.28 -1.01
CA GLY A 28 38.44 16.51 -2.10
C GLY A 28 37.58 16.08 -3.28
N LEU A 29 37.62 16.87 -4.35
CA LEU A 29 37.52 16.36 -5.73
C LEU A 29 38.63 15.32 -5.95
N ASP A 30 38.29 14.12 -6.43
CA ASP A 30 39.12 13.36 -7.37
C ASP A 30 38.38 12.13 -7.97
N ALA A 31 38.57 11.99 -9.29
CA ALA A 31 38.30 10.91 -10.24
C ALA A 31 37.46 9.66 -9.86
N VAL A 32 36.41 9.41 -10.66
CA VAL A 32 35.70 8.11 -10.77
C VAL A 32 36.40 7.22 -11.82
N PRO A 33 36.87 6.00 -11.49
CA PRO A 33 37.17 4.99 -12.50
C PRO A 33 35.93 4.13 -12.78
N GLN A 34 35.61 3.97 -14.07
CA GLN A 34 34.58 3.05 -14.55
C GLN A 34 35.04 1.59 -14.38
N ALA A 35 34.23 0.78 -13.69
CA ALA A 35 34.34 -0.68 -13.69
C ALA A 35 33.07 -1.31 -14.32
N PRO A 36 33.19 -2.39 -15.11
CA PRO A 36 32.06 -2.97 -15.82
C PRO A 36 31.22 -3.84 -14.87
N ILE A 37 29.92 -3.54 -14.80
CA ILE A 37 28.95 -4.30 -14.02
C ILE A 37 28.41 -5.44 -14.90
N GLY A 38 28.90 -6.66 -14.67
CA GLY A 38 28.26 -7.89 -15.14
C GLY A 38 27.64 -8.64 -13.96
N TYR A 39 26.33 -8.49 -13.74
CA TYR A 39 25.58 -9.34 -12.81
C TYR A 39 24.69 -10.30 -13.60
N ALA A 40 25.00 -11.59 -13.47
CA ALA A 40 24.14 -12.69 -13.89
C ALA A 40 22.87 -12.72 -13.02
N TRP A 41 21.70 -12.63 -13.65
CA TRP A 41 20.41 -12.67 -12.96
C TRP A 41 19.95 -14.12 -12.78
N HIS A 42 19.92 -14.59 -11.53
CA HIS A 42 19.13 -15.76 -11.15
C HIS A 42 17.63 -15.39 -11.10
N ALA A 43 16.81 -16.18 -11.78
CA ALA A 43 15.36 -16.02 -11.81
C ALA A 43 14.76 -16.22 -10.41
N ARG A 44 14.20 -15.14 -9.84
CA ARG A 44 13.40 -15.19 -8.61
C ARG A 44 12.06 -15.89 -8.89
N ARG A 45 11.75 -16.92 -8.10
CA ARG A 45 10.41 -17.53 -8.07
C ARG A 45 9.39 -16.48 -7.60
N ARG A 46 8.29 -16.34 -8.33
CA ARG A 46 7.17 -15.46 -7.94
C ARG A 46 6.46 -16.09 -6.73
N VAL A 47 6.31 -15.33 -5.65
CA VAL A 47 5.38 -15.68 -4.56
C VAL A 47 4.01 -15.15 -4.97
N PRO A 48 2.91 -15.93 -4.85
CA PRO A 48 1.57 -15.45 -5.17
C PRO A 48 1.15 -14.36 -4.18
N MET A 49 0.83 -13.16 -4.69
CA MET A 49 0.49 -11.98 -3.88
C MET A 49 -0.88 -12.08 -3.19
N GLU A 50 -1.75 -12.97 -3.66
CA GLU A 50 -3.08 -13.28 -3.07
C GLU A 50 -3.03 -13.49 -1.55
N ARG A 51 -1.98 -14.15 -1.04
CA ARG A 51 -1.87 -14.49 0.39
C ARG A 51 -1.48 -13.31 1.28
N VAL A 52 -0.88 -12.27 0.73
CA VAL A 52 -0.39 -11.11 1.49
C VAL A 52 -1.56 -10.15 1.77
N SER A 53 -2.44 -9.91 0.80
CA SER A 53 -3.61 -9.03 0.97
C SER A 53 -4.58 -9.53 2.05
N ILE A 54 -4.84 -10.84 2.06
CA ILE A 54 -5.71 -11.48 3.06
C ILE A 54 -5.09 -11.38 4.47
N ALA A 55 -3.77 -11.60 4.59
CA ALA A 55 -3.06 -11.53 5.86
C ALA A 55 -3.08 -10.11 6.48
N VAL A 56 -2.99 -9.08 5.64
CA VAL A 56 -3.02 -7.68 6.10
C VAL A 56 -4.43 -7.25 6.47
N GLY A 57 -5.44 -7.57 5.66
CA GLY A 57 -6.85 -7.30 6.02
C GLY A 57 -7.25 -7.94 7.35
N LEU A 58 -6.77 -9.14 7.62
CA LEU A 58 -7.05 -9.87 8.85
C LEU A 58 -6.30 -9.31 10.08
N LEU A 59 -5.07 -8.82 9.90
CA LEU A 59 -4.34 -8.08 10.95
C LEU A 59 -5.06 -6.78 11.33
N ILE A 60 -5.69 -6.12 10.36
CA ILE A 60 -6.52 -4.94 10.58
C ILE A 60 -7.77 -5.30 11.40
N CYS A 61 -8.44 -6.43 11.13
CA CYS A 61 -9.55 -6.93 11.97
C CYS A 61 -9.14 -7.10 13.44
N LEU A 62 -7.99 -7.74 13.67
CA LEU A 62 -7.50 -8.05 15.01
C LEU A 62 -7.09 -6.81 15.79
N ALA A 63 -6.57 -5.78 15.11
CA ALA A 63 -6.23 -4.50 15.72
C ALA A 63 -7.46 -3.63 16.00
N ALA A 64 -8.51 -3.73 15.16
CA ALA A 64 -9.77 -2.98 15.32
C ALA A 64 -10.74 -3.62 16.34
N SER A 65 -10.56 -4.89 16.69
CA SER A 65 -11.45 -5.63 17.59
C SER A 65 -10.90 -5.69 19.01
N ASP A 66 -11.58 -5.06 19.98
CA ASP A 66 -11.25 -5.11 21.41
C ASP A 66 -11.60 -6.48 22.08
N ARG A 67 -11.39 -7.59 21.36
CA ARG A 67 -11.71 -8.94 21.87
C ARG A 67 -10.44 -9.73 22.17
N SER A 68 -10.16 -9.84 23.45
CA SER A 68 -9.40 -10.96 24.00
C SER A 68 -10.16 -12.27 23.75
N HIS A 69 -9.88 -12.97 22.66
CA HIS A 69 -10.24 -14.38 22.52
C HIS A 69 -9.15 -15.19 21.80
N ASP A 70 -8.68 -16.17 22.55
CA ASP A 70 -7.96 -17.41 22.24
C ASP A 70 -6.90 -17.44 21.12
N ARG A 71 -5.67 -17.74 21.54
CA ARG A 71 -4.42 -17.51 20.78
C ARG A 71 -3.92 -18.71 19.98
N GLN A 72 -4.71 -19.76 19.78
CA GLN A 72 -4.24 -20.98 19.11
C GLN A 72 -5.22 -21.53 18.09
N GLY A 73 -4.83 -21.46 16.81
CA GLY A 73 -5.24 -22.45 15.81
C GLY A 73 -6.61 -22.28 15.15
N SER A 74 -7.14 -21.07 14.96
CA SER A 74 -8.30 -20.91 14.08
C SER A 74 -7.90 -21.19 12.61
N PRO A 75 -8.68 -22.02 11.87
CA PRO A 75 -8.42 -22.33 10.45
C PRO A 75 -8.43 -21.07 9.57
N GLU A 76 -9.07 -19.99 10.03
CA GLU A 76 -9.10 -18.68 9.39
C GLU A 76 -7.70 -18.05 9.22
N TYR A 77 -6.73 -18.43 10.08
CA TYR A 77 -5.37 -17.89 10.05
C TYR A 77 -4.36 -18.86 9.45
N ALA A 78 -4.79 -20.04 8.98
CA ALA A 78 -3.88 -21.09 8.53
C ALA A 78 -2.94 -20.59 7.42
N ASP A 79 -3.46 -19.82 6.47
CA ASP A 79 -2.67 -19.27 5.37
C ASP A 79 -1.64 -18.25 5.84
N VAL A 80 -1.99 -17.41 6.82
CA VAL A 80 -1.08 -16.42 7.42
C VAL A 80 0.02 -17.11 8.22
N LEU A 81 -0.34 -18.14 9.00
CA LEU A 81 0.60 -18.92 9.80
C LEU A 81 1.55 -19.75 8.92
N ALA A 82 1.10 -20.14 7.73
CA ALA A 82 1.89 -20.86 6.74
C ALA A 82 2.82 -19.96 5.90
N LEU A 83 2.77 -18.62 6.07
CA LEU A 83 3.70 -17.72 5.37
C LEU A 83 5.15 -17.96 5.83
N GLU A 84 6.07 -17.91 4.88
CA GLU A 84 7.52 -18.03 5.09
C GLU A 84 8.28 -16.92 4.35
N GLY A 85 9.55 -16.72 4.72
CA GLY A 85 10.43 -15.73 4.09
C GLY A 85 9.90 -14.30 4.14
N VAL A 86 10.12 -13.55 3.05
CA VAL A 86 9.80 -12.11 2.95
C VAL A 86 8.33 -11.81 3.26
N SER A 87 7.39 -12.62 2.75
CA SER A 87 5.96 -12.39 3.00
C SER A 87 5.60 -12.50 4.48
N LYS A 88 6.22 -13.41 5.22
CA LYS A 88 6.06 -13.49 6.68
C LYS A 88 6.63 -12.24 7.36
N GLU A 89 7.79 -11.79 6.93
CA GLU A 89 8.46 -10.61 7.50
C GLU A 89 7.64 -9.33 7.29
N GLU A 90 7.05 -9.14 6.10
CA GLU A 90 6.19 -8.00 5.78
C GLU A 90 4.90 -8.00 6.62
N VAL A 91 4.21 -9.14 6.70
CA VAL A 91 3.01 -9.30 7.53
C VAL A 91 3.33 -9.05 9.00
N LEU A 92 4.47 -9.53 9.50
CA LEU A 92 4.92 -9.26 10.87
C LEU A 92 5.27 -7.79 11.11
N ALA A 93 5.82 -7.09 10.12
CA ALA A 93 6.10 -5.65 10.23
C ALA A 93 4.78 -4.86 10.39
N ILE A 94 3.77 -5.18 9.59
CA ILE A 94 2.43 -4.57 9.70
C ILE A 94 1.78 -4.91 11.04
N ALA A 95 1.86 -6.17 11.49
CA ALA A 95 1.34 -6.59 12.78
C ALA A 95 1.97 -5.82 13.96
N ARG A 96 3.28 -5.57 13.89
CA ARG A 96 4.00 -4.78 14.92
C ARG A 96 3.56 -3.33 14.89
N LEU A 97 3.38 -2.74 13.71
CA LEU A 97 2.89 -1.38 13.56
C LEU A 97 1.48 -1.23 14.16
N LEU A 98 0.56 -2.12 13.79
CA LEU A 98 -0.81 -2.11 14.30
C LEU A 98 -0.90 -2.38 15.80
N ARG A 99 0.01 -3.18 16.36
CA ARG A 99 0.10 -3.34 17.82
C ARG A 99 0.50 -2.05 18.53
N ALA A 100 1.37 -1.25 17.91
CA ALA A 100 1.83 0.02 18.47
C ALA A 100 0.83 1.17 18.22
N ARG A 101 0.06 1.09 17.13
CA ARG A 101 -0.87 2.12 16.65
C ARG A 101 -2.15 1.47 16.10
N PRO A 102 -3.00 0.90 16.97
CA PRO A 102 -4.20 0.17 16.54
C PRO A 102 -5.21 1.07 15.81
N GLU A 103 -5.21 2.37 16.07
CA GLU A 103 -6.08 3.36 15.41
C GLU A 103 -5.83 3.51 13.90
N MET A 104 -4.72 2.98 13.39
CA MET A 104 -4.45 2.93 11.96
C MET A 104 -5.31 1.89 11.23
N ALA A 105 -5.84 0.90 11.95
CA ALA A 105 -6.71 -0.15 11.44
C ALA A 105 -8.19 0.28 11.58
N ILE A 106 -8.92 0.30 10.47
CA ILE A 106 -10.33 0.72 10.45
C ILE A 106 -11.14 -0.37 9.74
N ASP A 107 -12.21 -0.85 10.39
CA ASP A 107 -13.19 -1.75 9.79
C ASP A 107 -14.31 -0.92 9.13
N ARG A 108 -14.40 -0.98 7.81
CA ARG A 108 -15.48 -0.38 7.00
C ARG A 108 -16.26 -1.44 6.25
N THR A 109 -16.21 -2.69 6.71
CA THR A 109 -16.74 -3.82 5.95
C THR A 109 -18.27 -3.85 5.87
N LYS A 110 -18.95 -3.04 6.69
CA LYS A 110 -20.40 -2.85 6.58
C LYS A 110 -20.76 -1.80 5.54
N GLU A 111 -19.93 -0.79 5.37
CA GLU A 111 -20.16 0.36 4.50
C GLU A 111 -19.66 0.11 3.07
N SER A 112 -18.42 -0.37 2.92
CA SER A 112 -17.78 -0.60 1.62
C SER A 112 -17.34 -2.04 1.39
N GLY A 113 -17.36 -2.88 2.43
CA GLY A 113 -16.81 -4.24 2.32
C GLY A 113 -15.28 -4.28 2.41
N GLU A 114 -14.64 -3.23 2.94
CA GLU A 114 -13.19 -3.09 2.99
C GLU A 114 -12.67 -2.91 4.42
N PHE A 115 -11.42 -3.31 4.61
CA PHE A 115 -10.58 -2.93 5.74
C PHE A 115 -9.63 -1.83 5.31
N CYS A 116 -9.43 -0.82 6.16
CA CYS A 116 -8.55 0.30 5.83
C CYS A 116 -7.33 0.34 6.75
N LEU A 117 -6.18 0.65 6.17
CA LEU A 117 -4.94 0.96 6.85
C LEU A 117 -4.58 2.43 6.61
N LYS A 118 -4.81 3.29 7.61
CA LYS A 118 -4.46 4.70 7.58
C LYS A 118 -2.98 4.89 7.90
N SER A 119 -2.13 4.84 6.88
CA SER A 119 -0.66 4.91 7.02
C SER A 119 -0.12 6.34 7.21
N GLY A 120 -0.91 7.37 6.90
CA GLY A 120 -0.52 8.76 7.08
C GLY A 120 -1.67 9.75 6.85
N LEU A 121 -1.34 11.04 6.89
CA LEU A 121 -2.31 12.10 6.56
C LEU A 121 -2.58 12.07 5.05
N GLY A 122 -3.80 11.73 4.66
CA GLY A 122 -4.17 11.56 3.26
C GLY A 122 -3.45 10.40 2.58
N THR A 123 -3.08 9.35 3.33
CA THR A 123 -2.60 8.11 2.74
C THR A 123 -3.29 6.93 3.41
N MET A 124 -3.94 6.12 2.60
CA MET A 124 -4.69 4.97 3.05
C MET A 124 -4.51 3.79 2.10
N THR A 125 -4.63 2.59 2.65
CA THR A 125 -4.73 1.37 1.85
C THR A 125 -5.98 0.62 2.24
N HIS A 126 -6.83 0.35 1.26
CA HIS A 126 -8.02 -0.47 1.42
C HIS A 126 -7.71 -1.91 1.02
N TYR A 127 -8.26 -2.85 1.75
CA TYR A 127 -8.19 -4.28 1.49
C TYR A 127 -9.61 -4.82 1.40
N ALA A 128 -9.97 -5.42 0.28
CA ALA A 128 -11.27 -6.06 0.13
C ALA A 128 -11.43 -7.19 1.16
N LYS A 129 -12.57 -7.23 1.85
CA LYS A 129 -12.91 -8.37 2.74
C LYS A 129 -13.08 -9.67 1.96
N ASN A 130 -13.61 -9.56 0.73
CA ASN A 130 -13.91 -10.66 -0.16
C ASN A 130 -13.20 -10.41 -1.52
N PRO A 131 -11.86 -10.55 -1.59
CA PRO A 131 -11.09 -10.25 -2.82
C PRO A 131 -11.54 -11.10 -4.02
N GLU A 132 -12.11 -12.28 -3.78
CA GLU A 132 -12.67 -13.13 -4.83
C GLU A 132 -13.89 -12.51 -5.56
N ARG A 133 -14.49 -11.45 -5.01
CA ARG A 133 -15.69 -10.78 -5.56
C ARG A 133 -15.43 -9.43 -6.20
N THR A 134 -14.18 -8.97 -6.19
CA THR A 134 -13.78 -7.68 -6.76
C THR A 134 -12.50 -7.84 -7.56
N ARG A 135 -12.10 -6.79 -8.29
CA ARG A 135 -10.73 -6.63 -8.83
C ARG A 135 -9.94 -5.56 -8.08
N GLU A 136 -10.57 -4.96 -7.08
CA GLU A 136 -10.02 -3.96 -6.17
C GLU A 136 -9.55 -4.66 -4.88
N ASP A 137 -8.71 -5.69 -4.99
CA ASP A 137 -8.26 -6.46 -3.82
C ASP A 137 -7.51 -5.58 -2.83
N ILE A 138 -6.66 -4.70 -3.37
CA ILE A 138 -6.01 -3.61 -2.67
C ILE A 138 -6.27 -2.32 -3.42
N VAL A 139 -6.69 -1.26 -2.73
CA VAL A 139 -6.72 0.10 -3.28
C VAL A 139 -5.76 0.97 -2.49
N TYR A 140 -4.82 1.59 -3.18
CA TYR A 140 -3.95 2.61 -2.59
C TYR A 140 -4.54 3.99 -2.84
N GLU A 141 -4.62 4.79 -1.78
CA GLU A 141 -5.19 6.13 -1.79
C GLU A 141 -4.16 7.15 -1.30
N PHE A 142 -4.03 8.26 -2.02
CA PHE A 142 -3.06 9.32 -1.73
C PHE A 142 -3.66 10.72 -1.92
N ALA A 143 -3.28 11.67 -1.08
CA ALA A 143 -3.52 13.08 -1.33
C ALA A 143 -2.81 13.50 -2.63
N ALA A 144 -3.53 14.17 -3.53
CA ALA A 144 -3.00 14.57 -4.82
C ALA A 144 -2.01 15.74 -4.74
N ALA A 145 -2.17 16.62 -3.74
CA ALA A 145 -1.48 17.91 -3.67
C ALA A 145 0.06 17.83 -3.79
N PRO A 146 0.77 16.88 -3.12
CA PRO A 146 2.22 16.76 -3.28
C PRO A 146 2.65 16.40 -4.71
N LEU A 147 1.87 15.56 -5.40
CA LEU A 147 2.17 15.13 -6.77
C LEU A 147 1.80 16.19 -7.81
N VAL A 148 0.70 16.92 -7.59
CA VAL A 148 0.37 18.10 -8.40
C VAL A 148 1.47 19.15 -8.32
N LYS A 149 1.99 19.41 -7.11
CA LYS A 149 3.13 20.31 -6.91
C LYS A 149 4.40 19.82 -7.64
N ALA A 150 4.55 18.51 -7.81
CA ALA A 150 5.63 17.90 -8.57
C ALA A 150 5.37 17.85 -10.10
N GLY A 151 4.25 18.37 -10.59
CA GLY A 151 3.92 18.47 -12.01
C GLY A 151 2.93 17.43 -12.54
N LEU A 152 2.26 16.66 -11.67
CA LEU A 152 1.17 15.79 -12.09
C LEU A 152 0.01 16.62 -12.65
N ASP A 153 -0.41 16.28 -13.87
CA ASP A 153 -1.56 16.90 -14.54
C ASP A 153 -2.81 16.01 -14.34
N LEU A 154 -3.69 16.45 -13.45
CA LEU A 154 -4.91 15.71 -13.08
C LEU A 154 -5.89 15.56 -14.25
N GLN A 155 -5.82 16.42 -15.28
CA GLN A 155 -6.70 16.33 -16.45
C GLN A 155 -6.41 15.11 -17.33
N LYS A 156 -5.25 14.46 -17.11
CA LYS A 156 -4.85 13.25 -17.82
C LYS A 156 -5.29 11.96 -17.12
N LEU A 157 -5.88 12.07 -15.93
CA LEU A 157 -6.32 10.92 -15.14
C LEU A 157 -7.81 10.68 -15.34
N ALA A 158 -8.20 9.41 -15.28
CA ALA A 158 -9.61 9.04 -15.26
C ALA A 158 -10.24 9.49 -13.94
N LEU A 159 -11.52 9.89 -13.96
CA LEU A 159 -12.28 10.12 -12.74
C LEU A 159 -12.53 8.80 -12.03
N LEU A 160 -12.46 8.81 -10.69
CA LEU A 160 -12.77 7.65 -9.87
C LEU A 160 -14.19 7.13 -10.19
N PRO A 161 -14.34 5.87 -10.63
CA PRO A 161 -15.65 5.28 -10.89
C PRO A 161 -16.32 4.85 -9.57
N ALA A 162 -17.50 4.23 -9.68
CA ALA A 162 -18.14 3.60 -8.52
C ALA A 162 -17.28 2.45 -7.96
N LEU A 163 -17.52 2.10 -6.68
CA LEU A 163 -16.86 0.99 -6.00
C LEU A 163 -16.96 -0.32 -6.81
N GLY A 164 -15.85 -1.04 -6.95
CA GLY A 164 -15.77 -2.30 -7.69
C GLY A 164 -15.64 -2.13 -9.22
N MET A 165 -15.56 -0.90 -9.73
CA MET A 165 -15.48 -0.59 -11.16
C MET A 165 -14.13 0.02 -11.58
N MET A 166 -13.14 0.09 -10.68
CA MET A 166 -11.78 0.47 -11.03
C MET A 166 -11.11 -0.64 -11.83
N GLU A 167 -10.40 -0.24 -12.90
CA GLU A 167 -9.50 -1.13 -13.60
C GLU A 167 -8.15 -1.21 -12.86
N PRO A 168 -7.67 -2.43 -12.50
CA PRO A 168 -6.39 -2.58 -11.82
C PRO A 168 -5.23 -2.00 -12.60
N GLY A 169 -4.33 -1.29 -11.90
CA GLY A 169 -3.17 -0.63 -12.49
C GLY A 169 -3.46 0.71 -13.15
N GLN A 170 -4.72 1.12 -13.27
CA GLN A 170 -5.09 2.45 -13.75
C GLN A 170 -5.12 3.46 -12.60
N TRP A 171 -4.54 4.63 -12.84
CA TRP A 171 -4.64 5.76 -11.92
C TRP A 171 -5.96 6.51 -12.11
N TYR A 172 -6.62 6.75 -10.99
CA TYR A 172 -7.85 7.50 -10.89
C TYR A 172 -7.68 8.75 -10.03
N TYR A 173 -8.49 9.74 -10.30
CA TYR A 173 -8.56 11.01 -9.59
C TYR A 173 -9.98 11.23 -9.06
N LEU A 174 -10.08 11.51 -7.76
CA LEU A 174 -11.29 11.99 -7.11
C LEU A 174 -11.14 13.50 -6.81
N PRO A 175 -11.96 14.36 -7.44
CA PRO A 175 -11.92 15.79 -7.17
C PRO A 175 -12.31 16.14 -5.73
N GLU A 176 -11.73 17.23 -5.22
CA GLU A 176 -12.11 17.77 -3.91
C GLU A 176 -13.62 18.02 -3.83
N GLY A 177 -14.20 17.68 -2.67
CA GLY A 177 -15.64 17.85 -2.43
C GLY A 177 -16.54 16.78 -3.05
N GLN A 178 -16.00 15.84 -3.84
CA GLN A 178 -16.76 14.67 -4.27
C GLN A 178 -16.78 13.58 -3.19
N VAL A 179 -17.85 12.78 -3.21
CA VAL A 179 -18.01 11.63 -2.32
C VAL A 179 -17.11 10.52 -2.79
N ASP A 180 -16.29 10.02 -1.88
CA ASP A 180 -15.46 8.85 -2.12
C ASP A 180 -16.33 7.57 -2.00
N PRO A 181 -16.39 6.70 -3.03
CA PRO A 181 -17.14 5.45 -2.98
C PRO A 181 -16.60 4.43 -1.95
N HIS A 182 -15.34 4.52 -1.53
CA HIS A 182 -14.75 3.65 -0.50
C HIS A 182 -15.10 4.13 0.91
N HIS A 183 -15.20 5.45 1.10
CA HIS A 183 -15.46 6.06 2.41
C HIS A 183 -16.89 6.53 2.65
N GLN A 184 -17.70 6.72 1.60
CA GLN A 184 -19.07 7.25 1.66
C GLN A 184 -19.18 8.64 2.31
N HIS A 185 -18.12 9.45 2.21
CA HIS A 185 -18.11 10.86 2.59
C HIS A 185 -17.20 11.66 1.65
N THR A 186 -17.26 12.98 1.75
CA THR A 186 -16.39 13.87 0.97
C THR A 186 -14.98 13.87 1.53
N MET A 187 -13.99 13.92 0.65
CA MET A 187 -12.59 14.05 1.04
C MET A 187 -12.20 15.52 1.18
N GLN A 188 -11.35 15.83 2.15
CA GLN A 188 -10.87 17.20 2.42
C GLN A 188 -9.96 17.77 1.32
N GLY A 189 -9.64 16.98 0.29
CA GLY A 189 -8.82 17.41 -0.83
C GLY A 189 -8.92 16.42 -1.99
N ALA A 190 -8.38 16.86 -3.13
CA ALA A 190 -8.13 16.02 -4.30
C ALA A 190 -7.36 14.74 -3.93
N THR A 191 -7.86 13.59 -4.36
CA THR A 191 -7.35 12.27 -3.99
C THR A 191 -7.02 11.43 -5.23
N LEU A 192 -5.96 10.64 -5.15
CA LEU A 192 -5.50 9.73 -6.20
C LEU A 192 -5.65 8.30 -5.73
N LEU A 193 -6.15 7.43 -6.61
CA LEU A 193 -6.41 6.04 -6.29
C LEU A 193 -5.87 5.12 -7.38
N ILE A 194 -5.40 3.94 -6.98
CA ILE A 194 -5.03 2.85 -7.88
C ILE A 194 -5.39 1.52 -7.24
N ALA A 195 -6.10 0.68 -8.00
CA ALA A 195 -6.44 -0.66 -7.60
C ALA A 195 -5.36 -1.67 -8.03
N VAL A 196 -5.18 -2.71 -7.22
CA VAL A 196 -4.34 -3.86 -7.51
C VAL A 196 -5.17 -5.12 -7.34
N ASP A 197 -5.22 -5.93 -8.38
CA ASP A 197 -5.71 -7.31 -8.37
C ASP A 197 -4.51 -8.21 -8.11
N VAL A 198 -4.55 -9.01 -7.05
CA VAL A 198 -3.39 -9.80 -6.60
C VAL A 198 -3.39 -11.24 -7.10
N ARG A 199 -4.38 -11.58 -7.93
CA ARG A 199 -4.55 -12.88 -8.60
C ARG A 199 -3.72 -12.99 -9.89
#